data_AF-A0A6G5A1H2-F1
#
_entry.id   AF-A0A6G5A1H2-F1
#
_cell.length_a   1.000
_cell.length_b   1.000
_cell.length_c   1.000
_cell.angle_alpha   90.00
_cell.angle_beta   90.00
_cell.angle_gamma   90.00
#
_symmetry.space_group_name_H-M   'P 1'
#
loop_
_entity.id
_entity.type
_entity.pdbx_description
1 polymer ?
#
loop_
_entity_poly.entity_id
_entity_poly.type
_entity_poly.pdbx_seq_one_letter_code
_entity_poly.pdbx_strand_id
1 'polypeptide(L)'
;MNCSCRTSIATHEPKMRHPPAFTGSLLLHCFVTGIFVAGEATECRWAYAVPELGTSRLLIYDGKPPAATHIDGAPLLAPVAWANFRDDIQISGWAYLEVESSPNATDEVQAYAAGALEAYLTRYLMEAQWENMFAHYCDSQKEFCLKLYDFLQKNLDYSRLNEKRLRATDPYWNMVHLQMRQLHGLSDAFENATLDTSQELTNVSRALLFSLVGDFIDLEAALRRPEDLYSLSLVPACSALIKVVGNNEDLYVGHDAWFLYKSMLRIQKKYTFPWHYLSGNTGLEVSFLVTQ
;
A
#
# COMPACT_ATOMS: atom_id res chain seq x y z
N MET A 1 2.66 7.11 25.38
CA MET A 1 3.10 7.19 23.98
C MET A 1 2.33 6.11 23.24
N ASN A 2 1.16 6.44 22.69
CA ASN A 2 0.31 5.46 21.99
C ASN A 2 0.36 5.79 20.50
N CYS A 3 0.64 4.78 19.66
CA CYS A 3 0.24 4.86 18.25
C CYS A 3 -1.29 4.82 18.23
N SER A 4 -1.90 5.95 17.89
CA SER A 4 -3.35 6.07 17.80
C SER A 4 -3.79 5.64 16.41
N CYS A 5 -3.83 4.33 16.16
CA CYS A 5 -4.66 3.81 15.09
C CYS A 5 -6.13 4.01 15.53
N ARG A 6 -6.69 5.19 15.27
CA ARG A 6 -8.14 5.41 15.43
C ARG A 6 -8.84 4.66 14.30
N THR A 7 -9.10 3.38 14.50
CA THR A 7 -10.24 2.75 13.86
C THR A 7 -11.48 3.35 14.51
N SER A 8 -12.11 4.30 13.81
CA SER A 8 -13.46 4.76 14.15
C SER A 8 -14.45 3.64 13.81
N ILE A 9 -14.50 2.61 14.66
CA ILE A 9 -15.69 1.76 14.74
C ILE A 9 -16.53 2.38 15.86
N ALA A 10 -17.58 3.09 15.48
CA ALA A 10 -18.58 3.57 16.42
C ALA A 10 -19.33 2.34 16.98
N THR A 11 -18.89 1.82 18.12
CA THR A 11 -19.67 0.84 18.86
C THR A 11 -20.82 1.56 19.57
N HIS A 12 -21.92 1.74 18.85
CA HIS A 12 -23.19 2.04 19.49
C HIS A 12 -23.71 0.73 20.09
N GLU A 13 -23.53 0.50 21.39
CA GLU A 13 -24.21 -0.60 22.10
C GLU A 13 -25.67 -0.21 22.38
N PRO A 14 -26.68 -0.89 21.81
CA PRO A 14 -28.03 -0.82 22.34
C PRO A 14 -28.18 -1.94 23.39
N LYS A 15 -28.66 -1.56 24.58
CA LYS A 15 -29.08 -2.51 25.63
C LYS A 15 -30.11 -3.50 25.07
N MET A 16 -29.71 -4.75 24.86
CA MET A 16 -30.63 -5.86 24.55
C MET A 16 -31.51 -6.16 25.77
N ARG A 17 -32.83 -6.05 25.59
CA ARG A 17 -33.83 -6.70 26.46
C ARG A 17 -34.04 -8.13 25.95
N HIS A 18 -34.01 -9.10 26.85
CA HIS A 18 -34.39 -10.50 26.61
C HIS A 18 -35.77 -10.63 25.96
N PRO A 19 -35.98 -11.63 25.07
CA PRO A 19 -36.99 -12.68 25.36
C PRO A 19 -36.56 -14.08 24.80
N PRO A 20 -37.42 -15.12 24.79
CA PRO A 20 -37.29 -16.30 25.64
C PRO A 20 -36.75 -17.55 24.92
N ALA A 21 -36.46 -18.55 25.75
CA ALA A 21 -35.92 -19.87 25.43
C ALA A 21 -36.58 -20.58 24.23
N PHE A 22 -35.75 -21.05 23.30
CA PHE A 22 -36.03 -22.21 22.46
C PHE A 22 -34.96 -23.28 22.69
N THR A 23 -35.41 -24.42 23.20
CA THR A 23 -34.68 -25.66 23.41
C THR A 23 -34.53 -26.41 22.08
N GLY A 24 -33.32 -26.88 21.73
CA GLY A 24 -33.15 -27.78 20.57
C GLY A 24 -31.72 -27.97 20.05
N SER A 25 -30.91 -28.71 20.80
CA SER A 25 -29.86 -29.68 20.41
C SER A 25 -28.95 -29.50 19.17
N LEU A 26 -27.64 -29.53 19.46
CA LEU A 26 -26.52 -30.13 18.73
C LEU A 26 -26.05 -29.54 17.38
N LEU A 27 -25.00 -28.71 17.45
CA LEU A 27 -23.87 -28.74 16.51
C LEU A 27 -22.61 -28.26 17.27
N LEU A 28 -21.91 -29.22 17.86
CA LEU A 28 -20.59 -29.06 18.44
C LEU A 28 -19.58 -29.12 17.30
N HIS A 29 -18.98 -28.01 16.86
CA HIS A 29 -17.74 -28.00 16.07
C HIS A 29 -16.88 -26.77 16.42
N CYS A 30 -15.74 -27.06 17.07
CA CYS A 30 -14.50 -26.29 17.13
C CYS A 30 -14.57 -24.79 17.44
N PHE A 31 -14.81 -24.44 18.70
CA PHE A 31 -14.11 -23.28 19.28
C PHE A 31 -12.65 -23.68 19.49
N VAL A 32 -11.77 -23.34 18.55
CA VAL A 32 -10.35 -23.20 18.87
C VAL A 32 -10.25 -21.95 19.74
N THR A 33 -10.36 -22.11 21.05
CA THR A 33 -9.86 -21.12 22.01
C THR A 33 -8.34 -21.08 21.83
N GLY A 34 -7.89 -20.29 20.86
CA GLY A 34 -6.51 -19.88 20.78
C GLY A 34 -6.17 -19.15 22.06
N ILE A 35 -5.23 -19.71 22.82
CA ILE A 35 -4.55 -18.98 23.87
C ILE A 35 -3.84 -17.82 23.15
N PHE A 36 -4.41 -16.62 23.21
CA PHE A 36 -3.70 -15.41 22.86
C PHE A 36 -2.59 -15.25 23.90
N VAL A 37 -1.39 -15.73 23.57
CA VAL A 37 -0.18 -15.27 24.24
C VAL A 37 -0.11 -13.79 23.92
N ALA A 38 -0.27 -12.93 24.93
CA ALA A 38 -0.04 -11.51 24.78
C ALA A 38 1.45 -11.30 24.47
N GLY A 39 1.80 -11.31 23.19
CA GLY A 39 3.08 -10.78 22.73
C GLY A 39 3.11 -9.29 23.04
N GLU A 40 4.23 -8.79 23.54
CA GLU A 40 4.46 -7.34 23.64
C GLU A 40 4.24 -6.72 22.26
N ALA A 41 3.39 -5.68 22.21
CA ALA A 41 3.13 -4.96 20.98
C ALA A 41 4.45 -4.40 20.43
N THR A 42 4.72 -4.68 19.17
CA THR A 42 5.97 -4.33 18.49
C THR A 42 6.11 -2.80 18.45
N GLU A 43 7.33 -2.30 18.72
CA GLU A 43 7.58 -0.87 18.78
C GLU A 43 7.28 -0.20 17.41
N CYS A 44 6.50 0.86 17.46
CA CYS A 44 6.04 1.62 16.30
C CYS A 44 7.21 2.41 15.70
N ARG A 45 7.65 2.04 14.49
CA ARG A 45 8.77 2.70 13.80
C ARG A 45 8.27 3.91 13.03
N TRP A 46 8.98 5.02 13.14
CA TRP A 46 8.66 6.27 12.44
C TRP A 46 9.79 6.62 11.49
N ALA A 47 9.45 7.24 10.36
CA ALA A 47 10.41 7.87 9.47
C ALA A 47 9.79 9.10 8.80
N TYR A 48 10.63 10.05 8.40
CA TYR A 48 10.21 11.22 7.64
C TYR A 48 11.21 11.58 6.55
N ALA A 49 10.71 12.16 5.47
CA ALA A 49 11.51 12.56 4.32
C ALA A 49 11.63 14.08 4.25
N VAL A 50 12.85 14.59 3.99
CA VAL A 50 13.12 16.02 3.77
C VAL A 50 13.89 16.20 2.45
N PRO A 51 13.71 17.32 1.73
CA PRO A 51 14.55 17.66 0.59
C PRO A 51 15.96 18.00 1.04
N GLU A 52 16.95 17.70 0.21
CA GLU A 52 18.30 18.21 0.37
C GLU A 52 18.39 19.61 -0.28
N LEU A 53 18.96 20.58 0.44
CA LEU A 53 18.96 21.97 0.02
C LEU A 53 19.73 22.18 -1.29
N GLY A 54 19.07 22.77 -2.29
CA GLY A 54 19.70 23.08 -3.57
C GLY A 54 19.90 21.88 -4.50
N THR A 55 19.33 20.73 -4.17
CA THR A 55 19.36 19.53 -5.03
C THR A 55 17.94 18.97 -5.21
N SER A 56 17.79 17.99 -6.09
CA SER A 56 16.56 17.21 -6.25
C SER A 56 16.53 15.97 -5.36
N ARG A 57 17.46 15.84 -4.42
CA ARG A 57 17.56 14.65 -3.57
C ARG A 57 16.61 14.72 -2.39
N LEU A 58 16.14 13.56 -1.96
CA LEU A 58 15.42 13.39 -0.70
C LEU A 58 16.26 12.57 0.28
N LEU A 59 16.20 12.96 1.55
CA LEU A 59 16.84 12.28 2.66
C LEU A 59 15.75 11.74 3.59
N ILE A 60 15.88 10.47 3.98
CA ILE A 60 14.99 9.84 4.97
C ILE A 60 15.70 9.77 6.31
N TYR A 61 14.99 10.13 7.37
CA TYR A 61 15.46 10.08 8.75
C TYR A 61 14.52 9.20 9.57
N ASP A 62 15.11 8.35 10.42
CA ASP A 62 14.35 7.61 11.44
C ASP A 62 13.85 8.55 12.55
N GLY A 63 12.68 8.21 13.10
CA GLY A 63 12.04 8.96 14.17
C GLY A 63 10.83 9.76 13.70
N LYS A 64 10.17 10.40 14.67
CA LYS A 64 9.02 11.26 14.39
C LYS A 64 9.48 12.55 13.69
N PRO A 65 8.71 13.08 12.74
CA PRO A 65 9.02 14.38 12.16
C PRO A 65 9.10 15.44 13.27
N PRO A 66 10.11 16.31 13.26
CA PRO A 66 10.26 17.34 14.29
C PRO A 66 9.09 18.32 14.23
N ALA A 67 8.55 18.69 15.40
CA ALA A 67 7.45 19.67 15.50
C ALA A 67 7.88 21.10 15.12
N ALA A 68 9.19 21.36 15.05
CA ALA A 68 9.78 22.65 14.69
C ALA A 68 10.91 22.47 13.67
N THR A 69 11.07 23.44 12.77
CA THR A 69 12.04 23.46 11.65
C THR A 69 13.50 23.74 12.07
N HIS A 70 13.85 23.58 13.35
CA HIS A 70 15.17 23.92 13.87
C HIS A 70 15.71 22.81 14.79
N ILE A 71 16.84 22.23 14.39
CA ILE A 71 17.72 21.42 15.25
C ILE A 71 19.12 22.05 15.15
N ASP A 72 19.75 22.31 16.30
CA ASP A 72 21.12 22.85 16.40
C ASP A 72 21.41 24.14 15.60
N GLY A 73 20.42 25.02 15.47
CA GLY A 73 20.58 26.34 14.84
C GLY A 73 20.69 26.32 13.31
N ALA A 74 20.65 25.15 12.68
CA ALA A 74 20.49 25.02 11.23
C ALA A 74 19.01 24.91 10.88
N PRO A 75 18.52 25.59 9.82
CA PRO A 75 17.18 25.35 9.32
C PRO A 75 17.13 23.92 8.75
N LEU A 76 16.41 23.01 9.41
CA LEU A 76 15.99 21.78 8.76
C LEU A 76 14.91 22.16 7.76
N LEU A 77 15.07 21.74 6.51
CA LEU A 77 13.97 21.81 5.56
C LEU A 77 12.78 21.02 6.12
N ALA A 78 11.58 21.60 5.98
CA ALA A 78 10.38 20.99 6.51
C ALA A 78 10.14 19.61 5.88
N PRO A 79 9.72 18.60 6.67
CA PRO A 79 9.35 17.29 6.12
C PRO A 79 8.29 17.41 5.02
N VAL A 80 8.51 16.69 3.93
CA VAL A 80 7.58 16.61 2.80
C VAL A 80 6.60 15.45 2.96
N ALA A 81 6.98 14.42 3.72
CA ALA A 81 6.14 13.30 4.11
C ALA A 81 6.70 12.63 5.38
N TRP A 82 5.84 11.90 6.08
CA TRP A 82 6.20 11.05 7.21
C TRP A 82 5.34 9.79 7.23
N ALA A 83 5.88 8.75 7.83
CA ALA A 83 5.19 7.48 7.97
C ALA A 83 5.45 6.84 9.32
N ASN A 84 4.50 6.02 9.75
CA ASN A 84 4.70 5.11 10.87
C ASN A 84 4.28 3.69 10.49
N PHE A 85 5.03 2.73 11.00
CA PHE A 85 4.87 1.33 10.70
C PHE A 85 4.89 0.50 11.99
N ARG A 86 3.90 -0.38 12.13
CA ARG A 86 3.79 -1.34 13.23
C ARG A 86 3.62 -2.75 12.66
N ASP A 87 4.59 -3.61 12.91
CA ASP A 87 4.54 -5.01 12.51
C ASP A 87 3.91 -5.87 13.61
N ASP A 88 2.59 -6.06 13.55
CA ASP A 88 1.88 -6.99 14.43
C ASP A 88 1.58 -8.34 13.74
N ILE A 89 2.31 -8.72 12.68
CA ILE A 89 2.00 -9.94 11.91
C ILE A 89 2.00 -11.18 12.81
N GLN A 90 2.92 -11.28 13.78
CA GLN A 90 2.99 -12.41 14.70
C GLN A 90 1.84 -12.44 15.73
N ILE A 91 1.16 -11.30 15.96
CA ILE A 91 0.10 -11.16 16.97
C ILE A 91 -1.29 -11.24 16.32
N SER A 92 -1.51 -10.49 15.23
CA SER A 92 -2.81 -10.32 14.58
C SER A 92 -2.86 -10.88 13.15
N GLY A 93 -1.70 -11.23 12.57
CA GLY A 93 -1.58 -11.52 11.15
C GLY A 93 -1.62 -10.27 10.26
N TRP A 94 -1.43 -9.07 10.83
CA TRP A 94 -1.42 -7.81 10.10
C TRP A 94 -0.29 -6.91 10.58
N ALA A 95 0.36 -6.26 9.62
CA ALA A 95 1.11 -5.04 9.86
C ALA A 95 0.24 -3.81 9.53
N TYR A 96 0.63 -2.65 10.04
CA TYR A 96 -0.08 -1.39 9.86
C TYR A 96 0.90 -0.33 9.41
N LEU A 97 0.57 0.39 8.34
CA LEU A 97 1.35 1.49 7.80
C LEU A 97 0.44 2.71 7.68
N GLU A 98 0.84 3.85 8.22
CA GLU A 98 0.21 5.13 7.91
C GLU A 98 1.24 6.06 7.29
N VAL A 99 0.91 6.67 6.16
CA VAL A 99 1.77 7.61 5.44
C VAL A 99 0.99 8.90 5.20
N GLU A 100 1.59 10.02 5.53
CA GLU A 100 1.02 11.34 5.37
C GLU A 100 2.02 12.24 4.63
N SER A 101 1.52 13.16 3.82
CA SER A 101 2.36 14.14 3.12
C SER A 101 1.99 15.58 3.44
N SER A 102 2.98 16.46 3.31
CA SER A 102 2.87 17.87 3.64
C SER A 102 2.24 18.65 2.49
N PRO A 103 1.19 19.46 2.74
CA PRO A 103 0.61 20.32 1.71
C PRO A 103 1.55 21.44 1.24
N ASN A 104 2.68 21.65 1.95
CA ASN A 104 3.67 22.67 1.60
C ASN A 104 4.68 22.20 0.53
N ALA A 105 4.62 20.93 0.13
CA ALA A 105 5.44 20.36 -0.93
C ALA A 105 4.64 20.20 -2.22
N THR A 106 5.30 20.18 -3.37
CA THR A 106 4.61 19.86 -4.64
C THR A 106 4.10 18.43 -4.61
N ASP A 107 2.94 18.17 -5.22
CA ASP A 107 2.31 16.84 -5.21
C ASP A 107 3.24 15.73 -5.73
N GLU A 108 4.12 16.04 -6.68
CA GLU A 108 5.12 15.09 -7.18
C GLU A 108 6.14 14.67 -6.12
N VAL A 109 6.62 15.64 -5.33
CA VAL A 109 7.57 15.39 -4.24
C VAL A 109 6.85 14.66 -3.11
N GLN A 110 5.60 15.04 -2.81
CA GLN A 110 4.76 14.33 -1.84
C GLN A 110 4.58 12.86 -2.23
N ALA A 111 4.16 12.59 -3.47
CA ALA A 111 3.91 11.24 -3.96
C ALA A 111 5.18 10.39 -3.97
N TYR A 112 6.28 10.92 -4.51
CA TYR A 112 7.56 10.21 -4.53
C TYR A 112 8.08 9.94 -3.11
N ALA A 113 8.02 10.92 -2.20
CA ALA A 113 8.44 10.73 -0.81
C ALA A 113 7.56 9.71 -0.07
N ALA A 114 6.25 9.70 -0.32
CA ALA A 114 5.33 8.73 0.27
C ALA A 114 5.68 7.29 -0.13
N GLY A 115 5.96 7.03 -1.41
CA GLY A 115 6.40 5.73 -1.87
C GLY A 115 7.75 5.33 -1.27
N ALA A 116 8.71 6.27 -1.22
CA ALA A 116 10.02 6.02 -0.65
C ALA A 116 9.96 5.66 0.85
N LEU A 117 9.13 6.36 1.63
CA LEU A 117 8.94 6.09 3.06
C LEU A 117 8.26 4.75 3.32
N GLU A 118 7.29 4.38 2.49
CA GLU A 118 6.67 3.05 2.56
C GLU A 118 7.72 1.96 2.38
N ALA A 119 8.45 1.97 1.25
CA ALA A 119 9.49 0.96 1.01
C ALA A 119 10.58 1.00 2.08
N TYR A 120 10.99 2.17 2.55
CA TYR A 120 11.99 2.30 3.60
C TYR A 120 11.58 1.58 4.90
N LEU A 121 10.34 1.76 5.34
CA LEU A 121 9.84 1.14 6.58
C LEU A 121 9.50 -0.34 6.39
N THR A 122 9.00 -0.74 5.21
CA THR A 122 8.49 -2.10 4.94
C THR A 122 9.43 -2.97 4.11
N ARG A 123 10.67 -2.53 3.87
CA ARG A 123 11.60 -3.20 2.94
C ARG A 123 11.75 -4.69 3.19
N TYR A 124 11.91 -5.10 4.45
CA TYR A 124 12.09 -6.51 4.79
C TYR A 124 10.84 -7.35 4.47
N LEU A 125 9.62 -6.80 4.62
CA LEU A 125 8.39 -7.46 4.20
C LEU A 125 8.29 -7.52 2.67
N MET A 126 8.71 -6.46 1.97
CA MET A 126 8.74 -6.46 0.51
C MET A 126 9.72 -7.50 -0.04
N GLU A 127 10.90 -7.65 0.56
CA GLU A 127 11.86 -8.71 0.19
C GLU A 127 11.27 -10.09 0.46
N ALA A 128 10.68 -10.32 1.64
CA ALA A 128 10.03 -11.59 1.95
C ALA A 128 8.87 -11.91 0.99
N GLN A 129 8.06 -10.91 0.65
CA GLN A 129 6.96 -11.07 -0.30
C GLN A 129 7.46 -11.30 -1.74
N TRP A 130 8.58 -10.68 -2.12
CA TRP A 130 9.24 -10.97 -3.39
C TRP A 130 9.65 -12.43 -3.50
N GLU A 131 10.32 -12.95 -2.47
CA GLU A 131 10.73 -14.36 -2.42
C GLU A 131 9.53 -15.31 -2.50
N ASN A 132 8.44 -14.98 -1.78
CA ASN A 132 7.23 -15.78 -1.81
C ASN A 132 6.54 -15.79 -3.18
N MET A 133 6.47 -14.64 -3.86
CA MET A 133 5.60 -14.46 -5.02
C MET A 133 6.34 -14.52 -6.36
N PHE A 134 7.49 -13.88 -6.47
CA PHE A 134 8.08 -13.49 -7.76
C PHE A 134 9.49 -14.02 -8.04
N ALA A 135 10.28 -14.37 -7.02
CA ALA A 135 11.68 -14.80 -7.21
C ALA A 135 11.84 -15.95 -8.21
N HIS A 136 10.88 -16.88 -8.25
CA HIS A 136 10.89 -18.05 -9.13
C HIS A 136 9.86 -17.99 -10.27
N TYR A 137 9.18 -16.85 -10.44
CA TYR A 137 8.04 -16.72 -11.36
C TYR A 137 8.41 -16.97 -12.83
N CYS A 138 9.67 -16.72 -13.20
CA CYS A 138 10.18 -16.86 -14.57
C CYS A 138 11.14 -18.03 -14.79
N ASP A 139 11.47 -18.82 -13.76
CA ASP A 139 12.54 -19.83 -13.83
C ASP A 139 12.28 -20.89 -14.93
N SER A 140 11.05 -21.40 -14.96
CA SER A 140 10.56 -22.37 -15.96
C SER A 140 9.84 -21.72 -17.14
N GLN A 141 9.68 -20.38 -17.15
CA GLN A 141 8.77 -19.66 -18.06
C GLN A 141 9.46 -18.53 -18.83
N LYS A 142 10.72 -18.72 -19.22
CA LYS A 142 11.54 -17.68 -19.86
C LYS A 142 10.89 -17.06 -21.10
N GLU A 143 10.30 -17.86 -21.99
CA GLU A 143 9.66 -17.36 -23.21
C GLU A 143 8.42 -16.50 -22.90
N PHE A 144 7.59 -16.94 -21.96
CA PHE A 144 6.45 -16.15 -21.47
C PHE A 144 6.93 -14.85 -20.84
N CYS A 145 7.95 -14.90 -19.97
CA CYS A 145 8.46 -13.71 -19.31
C CYS A 145 9.06 -12.70 -20.28
N LEU A 146 9.73 -13.13 -21.36
CA LEU A 146 10.18 -12.20 -22.40
C LEU A 146 9.01 -11.42 -23.02
N LYS A 147 7.88 -12.08 -23.30
CA LYS A 147 6.66 -11.42 -23.81
C LYS A 147 6.02 -10.52 -22.77
N LEU A 148 5.98 -10.96 -21.51
CA LEU A 148 5.42 -10.20 -20.40
C LEU A 148 6.21 -8.91 -20.18
N TYR A 149 7.53 -8.98 -20.00
CA TYR A 149 8.35 -7.79 -19.77
C TYR A 149 8.37 -6.83 -20.97
N ASP A 150 8.31 -7.33 -22.21
CA ASP A 150 8.12 -6.49 -23.40
C ASP A 150 6.77 -5.75 -23.37
N PHE A 151 5.68 -6.44 -23.02
CA PHE A 151 4.36 -5.82 -22.86
C PHE A 151 4.35 -4.76 -21.75
N LEU A 152 4.88 -5.11 -20.57
CA LEU A 152 4.94 -4.21 -19.42
C LEU A 152 5.79 -2.97 -19.71
N GLN A 153 6.93 -3.14 -20.38
CA GLN A 153 7.78 -2.01 -20.76
C GLN A 153 7.09 -1.08 -21.74
N LYS A 154 6.40 -1.61 -22.75
CA LYS A 154 5.61 -0.80 -23.70
C LYS A 154 4.49 -0.04 -23.00
N ASN A 155 3.80 -0.66 -22.04
CA ASN A 155 2.76 -0.01 -21.25
C ASN A 155 3.32 1.09 -20.34
N LEU A 156 4.46 0.84 -19.70
CA LEU A 156 5.17 1.82 -18.88
C LEU A 156 5.60 3.03 -19.72
N ASP A 157 6.19 2.79 -20.89
CA ASP A 157 6.59 3.84 -21.82
C ASP A 157 5.38 4.65 -22.30
N TYR A 158 4.28 3.99 -22.66
CA TYR A 158 3.03 4.65 -23.04
C TYR A 158 2.50 5.54 -21.92
N SER A 159 2.45 5.02 -20.69
CA SER A 159 1.95 5.75 -19.53
C SER A 159 2.80 6.97 -19.21
N ARG A 160 4.13 6.81 -19.17
CA ARG A 160 5.11 7.89 -18.93
C ARG A 160 5.00 8.99 -19.99
N LEU A 161 4.87 8.63 -21.27
CA LEU A 161 4.75 9.60 -22.35
C LEU A 161 3.43 10.39 -22.29
N ASN A 162 2.32 9.73 -21.97
CA ASN A 162 1.02 10.38 -21.91
C ASN A 162 0.86 11.25 -20.66
N GLU A 163 1.27 10.76 -19.49
CA GLU A 163 1.18 11.55 -18.26
C GLU A 163 1.97 12.85 -18.42
N LYS A 164 3.19 12.81 -18.97
CA LYS A 164 4.05 13.98 -19.16
C LYS A 164 3.42 15.00 -20.11
N ARG A 165 2.72 14.53 -21.13
CA ARG A 165 2.06 15.37 -22.14
C ARG A 165 0.77 15.98 -21.64
N LEU A 166 0.02 15.27 -20.79
CA LEU A 166 -1.38 15.59 -20.51
C LEU A 166 -1.64 16.06 -19.07
N ARG A 167 -0.78 15.76 -18.09
CA ARG A 167 -1.00 16.09 -16.67
C ARG A 167 -1.28 17.57 -16.37
N ALA A 168 -0.81 18.48 -17.22
CA ALA A 168 -1.00 19.91 -17.01
C ALA A 168 -2.45 20.37 -17.31
N THR A 169 -3.18 19.60 -18.12
CA THR A 169 -4.51 19.99 -18.62
C THR A 169 -5.59 18.92 -18.40
N ASP A 170 -5.19 17.68 -18.16
CA ASP A 170 -6.10 16.55 -17.94
C ASP A 170 -5.95 16.00 -16.50
N PRO A 171 -6.98 16.13 -15.65
CA PRO A 171 -6.94 15.63 -14.28
C PRO A 171 -6.65 14.13 -14.17
N TYR A 172 -7.12 13.33 -15.12
CA TYR A 172 -6.87 11.88 -15.13
C TYR A 172 -5.38 11.60 -15.23
N TRP A 173 -4.71 12.21 -16.21
CA TRP A 173 -3.28 12.02 -16.43
C TRP A 173 -2.42 12.64 -15.34
N ASN A 174 -2.92 13.66 -14.62
CA ASN A 174 -2.26 14.14 -13.42
C ASN A 174 -2.30 13.10 -12.28
N MET A 175 -3.43 12.43 -12.07
CA MET A 175 -3.53 11.38 -11.04
C MET A 175 -2.71 10.13 -11.42
N VAL A 176 -2.62 9.78 -12.71
CA VAL A 176 -1.70 8.74 -13.19
C VAL A 176 -0.26 9.15 -12.89
N HIS A 177 0.09 10.40 -13.18
CA HIS A 177 1.41 10.95 -12.88
C HIS A 177 1.78 10.80 -11.41
N LEU A 178 0.91 11.21 -10.48
CA LEU A 178 1.19 11.09 -9.05
C LEU A 178 1.37 9.63 -8.60
N GLN A 179 0.56 8.69 -9.12
CA GLN A 179 0.74 7.27 -8.85
C GLN A 179 2.09 6.74 -9.39
N MET A 180 2.50 7.16 -10.58
CA MET A 180 3.80 6.81 -11.15
C MET A 180 4.97 7.41 -10.35
N ARG A 181 4.81 8.62 -9.82
CA ARG A 181 5.78 9.23 -8.88
C ARG A 181 5.90 8.43 -7.59
N GLN A 182 4.78 8.00 -7.01
CA GLN A 182 4.77 7.17 -5.80
C GLN A 182 5.43 5.81 -6.05
N LEU A 183 5.08 5.14 -7.16
CA LEU A 183 5.72 3.88 -7.54
C LEU A 183 7.22 4.03 -7.76
N HIS A 184 7.66 5.15 -8.34
CA HIS A 184 9.08 5.43 -8.53
C HIS A 184 9.83 5.57 -7.20
N GLY A 185 9.31 6.36 -6.26
CA GLY A 185 9.90 6.48 -4.93
C GLY A 185 9.93 5.15 -4.17
N LEU A 186 8.86 4.36 -4.27
CA LEU A 186 8.78 2.99 -3.73
C LEU A 186 9.88 2.10 -4.32
N SER A 187 10.07 2.16 -5.65
CA SER A 187 11.11 1.41 -6.35
C SER A 187 12.52 1.81 -5.91
N ASP A 188 12.83 3.11 -5.88
CA ASP A 188 14.17 3.59 -5.54
C ASP A 188 14.54 3.21 -4.10
N ALA A 189 13.63 3.41 -3.15
CA ALA A 189 13.87 3.02 -1.76
C ALA A 189 13.96 1.49 -1.58
N PHE A 190 13.16 0.72 -2.33
CA PHE A 190 13.21 -0.75 -2.26
C PHE A 190 14.55 -1.30 -2.77
N GLU A 191 15.07 -0.73 -3.86
CA GLU A 191 16.35 -1.10 -4.46
C GLU A 191 17.56 -0.41 -3.83
N ASN A 192 17.38 0.33 -2.72
CA ASN A 192 18.46 1.10 -2.07
C ASN A 192 19.14 2.11 -3.00
N ALA A 193 18.42 2.62 -4.01
CA ALA A 193 18.91 3.65 -4.91
C ALA A 193 18.97 5.02 -4.22
N THR A 194 19.70 5.96 -4.83
CA THR A 194 19.66 7.35 -4.37
C THR A 194 18.31 7.96 -4.69
N LEU A 195 17.64 8.53 -3.69
CA LEU A 195 16.34 9.17 -3.87
C LEU A 195 16.50 10.51 -4.60
N ASP A 196 16.08 10.58 -5.85
CA ASP A 196 16.19 11.75 -6.72
C ASP A 196 14.84 12.05 -7.40
N THR A 197 14.18 13.12 -6.96
CA THR A 197 12.87 13.51 -7.46
C THR A 197 12.91 14.01 -8.90
N SER A 198 14.08 14.29 -9.48
CA SER A 198 14.19 14.70 -10.89
C SER A 198 14.10 13.54 -11.88
N GLN A 199 14.35 12.31 -11.42
CA GLN A 199 14.33 11.12 -12.28
C GLN A 199 12.91 10.59 -12.46
N GLU A 200 12.71 9.79 -13.51
CA GLU A 200 11.45 9.11 -13.82
C GLU A 200 11.67 7.58 -13.82
N LEU A 201 10.63 6.80 -13.49
CA LEU A 201 10.68 5.34 -13.61
C LEU A 201 10.69 4.96 -15.10
N THR A 202 11.84 4.49 -15.58
CA THR A 202 12.06 4.17 -17.00
C THR A 202 11.98 2.69 -17.33
N ASN A 203 12.17 1.82 -16.34
CA ASN A 203 12.17 0.37 -16.52
C ASN A 203 11.14 -0.30 -15.61
N VAL A 204 10.63 -1.45 -16.03
CA VAL A 204 9.78 -2.31 -15.20
C VAL A 204 10.55 -2.69 -13.93
N SER A 205 10.08 -2.24 -12.77
CA SER A 205 10.70 -2.50 -11.48
C SER A 205 10.05 -3.67 -10.73
N ARG A 206 10.76 -4.20 -9.73
CA ARG A 206 10.19 -5.19 -8.80
C ARG A 206 8.96 -4.63 -8.07
N ALA A 207 9.01 -3.36 -7.69
CA ALA A 207 7.90 -2.65 -7.07
C ALA A 207 6.64 -2.62 -7.95
N LEU A 208 6.80 -2.47 -9.27
CA LEU A 208 5.67 -2.49 -10.21
C LEU A 208 4.97 -3.85 -10.21
N LEU A 209 5.73 -4.96 -10.12
CA LEU A 209 5.17 -6.31 -10.12
C LEU A 209 4.21 -6.56 -8.95
N PHE A 210 4.47 -5.99 -7.76
CA PHE A 210 3.53 -6.07 -6.63
C PHE A 210 2.18 -5.41 -6.91
N SER A 211 2.15 -4.39 -7.76
CA SER A 211 0.92 -3.67 -8.11
C SER A 211 0.12 -4.36 -9.21
N LEU A 212 0.75 -5.30 -9.94
CA LEU A 212 0.17 -5.98 -11.10
C LEU A 212 -0.28 -7.41 -10.81
N VAL A 213 -0.29 -7.83 -9.54
CA VAL A 213 -0.69 -9.21 -9.15
C VAL A 213 -2.08 -9.56 -9.69
N GLY A 214 -3.02 -8.62 -9.66
CA GLY A 214 -4.35 -8.79 -10.25
C GLY A 214 -4.30 -8.93 -11.77
N ASP A 215 -3.62 -8.00 -12.45
CA ASP A 215 -3.45 -8.03 -13.91
C ASP A 215 -2.74 -9.28 -14.42
N PHE A 216 -1.86 -9.88 -13.61
CA PHE A 216 -1.12 -11.07 -13.98
C PHE A 216 -2.01 -12.28 -14.20
N ILE A 217 -3.14 -12.37 -13.50
CA ILE A 217 -4.13 -13.45 -13.69
C ILE A 217 -4.61 -13.44 -15.16
N ASP A 218 -4.91 -12.27 -15.70
CA ASP A 218 -5.37 -12.11 -17.09
C ASP A 218 -4.21 -12.13 -18.11
N LEU A 219 -3.08 -11.52 -17.77
CA LEU A 219 -1.90 -11.47 -18.65
C LEU A 219 -1.28 -12.85 -18.85
N GLU A 220 -1.31 -13.73 -17.84
CA GLU A 220 -0.90 -15.13 -17.99
C GLU A 220 -1.72 -15.83 -19.08
N ALA A 221 -3.04 -15.66 -19.06
CA ALA A 221 -3.92 -16.24 -20.07
C ALA A 221 -3.70 -15.61 -21.46
N ALA A 222 -3.65 -14.27 -21.53
CA ALA A 222 -3.49 -13.52 -22.78
C ALA A 222 -2.16 -13.85 -23.50
N LEU A 223 -1.08 -14.02 -22.73
CA LEU A 223 0.24 -14.35 -23.24
C LEU A 223 0.51 -15.87 -23.31
N ARG A 224 -0.51 -16.68 -23.01
CA ARG A 224 -0.49 -18.14 -23.09
C ARG A 224 0.61 -18.76 -22.23
N ARG A 225 0.71 -18.34 -20.96
CA ARG A 225 1.59 -18.97 -19.98
C ARG A 225 1.19 -20.44 -19.79
N PRO A 226 2.12 -21.40 -19.93
CA PRO A 226 1.91 -22.77 -19.47
C PRO A 226 1.69 -22.84 -17.95
N GLU A 227 0.76 -23.69 -17.50
CA GLU A 227 0.50 -23.88 -16.07
C GLU A 227 1.73 -24.45 -15.34
N ASP A 228 2.05 -23.88 -14.17
CA ASP A 228 3.04 -24.39 -13.22
C ASP A 228 2.72 -23.92 -11.80
N LEU A 229 3.54 -24.32 -10.82
CA LEU A 229 3.36 -23.99 -9.40
C LEU A 229 3.47 -22.48 -9.08
N TYR A 230 3.98 -21.67 -10.01
CA TYR A 230 4.16 -20.23 -9.85
C TYR A 230 3.13 -19.41 -10.64
N SER A 231 2.22 -20.06 -11.37
CA SER A 231 1.11 -19.41 -12.06
C SER A 231 0.09 -18.84 -11.07
N LEU A 232 -0.40 -17.64 -11.37
CA LEU A 232 -1.46 -16.95 -10.62
C LEU A 232 -2.86 -17.28 -11.13
N SER A 233 -2.99 -18.00 -12.25
CA SER A 233 -4.27 -18.47 -12.81
C SER A 233 -5.11 -19.34 -11.86
N LEU A 234 -4.49 -19.89 -10.81
CA LEU A 234 -5.15 -20.70 -9.78
C LEU A 234 -5.92 -19.89 -8.72
N VAL A 235 -5.84 -18.55 -8.76
CA VAL A 235 -6.52 -17.68 -7.79
C VAL A 235 -8.03 -17.69 -8.05
N PRO A 236 -8.86 -18.12 -7.09
CA PRO A 236 -10.31 -18.12 -7.24
C PRO A 236 -10.91 -16.72 -7.04
N ALA A 237 -12.19 -16.56 -7.42
CA ALA A 237 -12.91 -15.32 -7.17
C ALA A 237 -13.09 -15.05 -5.67
N CYS A 238 -13.02 -13.78 -5.27
CA CYS A 238 -13.27 -13.33 -3.90
C CYS A 238 -14.78 -13.35 -3.58
N SER A 239 -15.11 -13.26 -2.29
CA SER A 239 -16.49 -13.17 -1.80
C SER A 239 -16.77 -11.79 -1.19
N ALA A 240 -17.98 -11.25 -1.41
CA ALA A 240 -18.41 -9.99 -0.80
C ALA A 240 -19.87 -10.06 -0.34
N LEU A 241 -20.20 -9.32 0.72
CA LEU A 241 -21.55 -9.23 1.27
C LEU A 241 -21.91 -7.77 1.56
N ILE A 242 -23.05 -7.34 1.03
CA ILE A 242 -23.67 -6.05 1.36
C ILE A 242 -24.98 -6.35 2.08
N LYS A 243 -25.11 -5.88 3.33
CA LYS A 243 -26.24 -6.19 4.20
C LYS A 243 -26.80 -4.91 4.83
N VAL A 244 -28.01 -4.56 4.43
CA VAL A 244 -28.82 -3.55 5.13
C VAL A 244 -29.40 -4.19 6.40
N VAL A 245 -29.28 -3.51 7.55
CA VAL A 245 -29.77 -3.96 8.86
C VAL A 245 -30.62 -2.90 9.55
N GLY A 246 -31.37 -3.33 10.57
CA GLY A 246 -32.48 -2.55 11.09
C GLY A 246 -33.50 -2.26 9.98
N ASN A 247 -34.50 -1.45 10.25
CA ASN A 247 -35.41 -0.97 9.20
C ASN A 247 -34.71 0.10 8.33
N ASN A 248 -33.62 -0.29 7.64
CA ASN A 248 -32.66 0.57 6.94
C ASN A 248 -31.91 1.55 7.87
N GLU A 249 -31.54 1.10 9.05
CA GLU A 249 -30.82 1.93 10.04
C GLU A 249 -29.31 1.92 9.78
N ASP A 250 -28.79 0.84 9.20
CA ASP A 250 -27.36 0.70 8.94
C ASP A 250 -27.07 -0.21 7.71
N LEU A 251 -25.87 -0.11 7.18
CA LEU A 251 -25.37 -0.83 6.01
C LEU A 251 -24.00 -1.44 6.31
N TYR A 252 -23.93 -2.76 6.41
CA TYR A 252 -22.66 -3.49 6.49
C TYR A 252 -22.16 -3.87 5.10
N VAL A 253 -20.86 -3.68 4.89
CA VAL A 253 -20.14 -4.09 3.69
C VAL A 253 -18.95 -4.93 4.14
N GLY A 254 -18.91 -6.20 3.69
CA GLY A 254 -17.84 -7.14 3.99
C GLY A 254 -17.24 -7.70 2.70
N HIS A 255 -15.94 -7.99 2.75
CA HIS A 255 -15.19 -8.63 1.67
C HIS A 255 -14.23 -9.66 2.26
N ASP A 256 -14.11 -10.80 1.58
CA ASP A 256 -13.21 -11.90 1.92
C ASP A 256 -12.38 -12.23 0.68
N ALA A 257 -11.10 -11.90 0.76
CA ALA A 257 -10.17 -12.10 -0.35
C ALA A 257 -9.72 -13.57 -0.38
N TRP A 258 -9.93 -14.24 -1.50
CA TRP A 258 -9.45 -15.59 -1.71
C TRP A 258 -8.17 -15.52 -2.53
N PHE A 259 -7.05 -15.95 -1.94
CA PHE A 259 -5.75 -15.84 -2.60
C PHE A 259 -4.78 -16.93 -2.13
N LEU A 260 -3.61 -17.00 -2.78
CA LEU A 260 -2.55 -17.95 -2.46
C LEU A 260 -2.01 -17.74 -1.05
N TYR A 261 -1.83 -18.81 -0.26
CA TYR A 261 -1.29 -18.70 1.11
C TYR A 261 0.10 -18.06 1.18
N LYS A 262 0.92 -18.24 0.14
CA LYS A 262 2.24 -17.59 0.04
C LYS A 262 2.18 -16.05 -0.04
N SER A 263 1.00 -15.46 -0.27
CA SER A 263 0.81 -14.01 -0.29
C SER A 263 0.52 -13.38 1.09
N MET A 264 0.34 -14.17 2.15
CA MET A 264 -0.26 -13.73 3.42
C MET A 264 0.64 -12.84 4.31
N LEU A 265 1.61 -12.13 3.74
CA LEU A 265 2.25 -10.99 4.41
C LEU A 265 1.42 -9.75 4.17
N ARG A 266 0.60 -9.39 5.15
CA ARG A 266 -0.45 -8.39 4.97
C ARG A 266 -0.15 -7.09 5.69
N ILE A 267 -0.37 -5.96 5.02
CA ILE A 267 -0.28 -4.62 5.57
C ILE A 267 -1.60 -3.89 5.34
N GLN A 268 -2.22 -3.42 6.43
CA GLN A 268 -3.26 -2.41 6.35
C GLN A 268 -2.60 -1.03 6.26
N LYS A 269 -2.83 -0.35 5.14
CA LYS A 269 -2.22 0.93 4.81
C LYS A 269 -3.27 2.04 4.87
N LYS A 270 -2.90 3.16 5.48
CA LYS A 270 -3.67 4.40 5.46
C LYS A 270 -2.80 5.49 4.85
N TYR A 271 -3.25 6.05 3.74
CA TYR A 271 -2.61 7.19 3.12
C TYR A 271 -3.45 8.43 3.35
N THR A 272 -2.82 9.55 3.68
CA THR A 272 -3.49 10.86 3.77
C THR A 272 -2.66 11.87 2.99
N PHE A 273 -3.12 12.19 1.79
CA PHE A 273 -2.41 13.05 0.84
C PHE A 273 -3.24 14.27 0.45
N PRO A 274 -2.72 15.51 0.61
CA PRO A 274 -3.33 16.72 0.08
C PRO A 274 -2.97 16.92 -1.41
N TRP A 275 -3.26 15.92 -2.26
CA TRP A 275 -3.02 16.00 -3.71
C TRP A 275 -4.08 16.86 -4.42
N HIS A 276 -3.69 17.38 -5.58
CA HIS A 276 -4.53 18.21 -6.42
C HIS A 276 -4.91 17.48 -7.71
N TYR A 277 -6.17 17.60 -8.16
CA TYR A 277 -6.60 17.03 -9.44
C TYR A 277 -5.87 17.65 -10.64
N LEU A 278 -5.56 18.94 -10.56
CA LEU A 278 -4.75 19.66 -11.53
C LEU A 278 -3.68 20.44 -10.80
N SER A 279 -2.52 20.58 -11.41
CA SER A 279 -1.45 21.46 -10.95
C SER A 279 -2.00 22.88 -10.72
N GLY A 280 -2.02 23.36 -9.47
CA GLY A 280 -2.41 24.73 -9.10
C GLY A 280 -3.87 24.95 -8.68
N ASN A 281 -4.70 23.91 -8.57
CA ASN A 281 -6.06 24.03 -8.00
C ASN A 281 -6.06 23.86 -6.46
N THR A 282 -7.22 24.00 -5.81
CA THR A 282 -7.39 23.73 -4.38
C THR A 282 -7.50 22.23 -4.11
N GLY A 283 -6.71 21.75 -3.14
CA GLY A 283 -6.47 20.32 -2.90
C GLY A 283 -7.67 19.59 -2.33
N LEU A 284 -7.72 18.29 -2.59
CA LEU A 284 -8.62 17.37 -1.92
C LEU A 284 -7.77 16.49 -1.01
N GLU A 285 -8.14 16.38 0.26
CA GLU A 285 -7.52 15.40 1.14
C GLU A 285 -7.98 14.02 0.69
N VAL A 286 -7.10 13.30 -0.02
CA VAL A 286 -7.35 11.92 -0.44
C VAL A 286 -6.88 11.03 0.70
N SER A 287 -7.82 10.54 1.49
CA SER A 287 -7.58 9.48 2.46
C SER A 287 -8.15 8.16 1.94
N PHE A 288 -7.29 7.16 1.78
CA PHE A 288 -7.72 5.82 1.36
C PHE A 288 -7.04 4.74 2.19
N LEU A 289 -7.82 3.70 2.47
CA LEU A 289 -7.36 2.51 3.17
C LEU A 289 -7.14 1.40 2.14
N VAL A 290 -5.92 0.86 2.10
CA VAL A 290 -5.56 -0.26 1.23
C VAL A 290 -5.15 -1.42 2.12
N THR A 291 -5.68 -2.60 1.84
CA THR A 291 -5.16 -3.85 2.41
C THR A 291 -4.46 -4.61 1.30
N GLN A 292 -3.18 -4.87 1.47
CA GLN A 292 -2.36 -5.65 0.54
C GLN A 292 -1.68 -6.78 1.29
#